data_AF-A0A3N0GJ53-F1
#
_entry.id   AF-A0A3N0GJ53-F1
#
_cell.length_a   1.000
_cell.length_b   1.000
_cell.length_c   1.000
_cell.angle_alpha   90.00
_cell.angle_beta   90.00
_cell.angle_gamma   90.00
#
_symmetry.space_group_name_H-M   'P 1'
#
loop_
_entity.id
_entity.type
_entity.pdbx_description
1 polymer ?
#
loop_
_entity_poly.entity_id
_entity_poly.type
_entity_poly.pdbx_seq_one_letter_code
_entity_poly.pdbx_strand_id
1 'polypeptide(L)'
;MTSLRHNSDETSAEPRSAADLALDAARESILDVGWSRTTLTDVARRAGVSRMTIYRRWSDMGTLLADLMTREWSDLVHVDSTGADARERLVRSAVGTVQAVRANPLFARIVEVDPERLLPYLLERPGRSQGLVLASVVAQVEAGQASGHVRAGDPQLLARSIVLACHGFTLSARTMTRPGVSVAALDAELAALLEGYLRP
;
A
#
# COMPACT_ATOMS: atom_id res chain seq x y z
N MET A 1 7.02 51.75 25.18
CA MET A 1 5.91 50.90 24.67
C MET A 1 6.44 50.15 23.47
N THR A 2 6.99 48.95 23.71
CA THR A 2 7.69 48.15 22.70
C THR A 2 6.67 47.24 22.02
N SER A 3 6.52 47.44 20.71
CA SER A 3 5.68 46.62 19.83
C SER A 3 6.39 45.28 19.60
N LEU A 4 5.86 44.22 20.21
CA LEU A 4 6.21 42.83 19.91
C LEU A 4 5.34 42.37 18.74
N ARG A 5 5.92 42.38 17.53
CA ARG A 5 5.35 41.64 16.39
C ARG A 5 5.50 40.14 16.67
N HIS A 6 4.36 39.48 16.77
CA HIS A 6 4.22 38.03 16.63
C HIS A 6 4.84 37.60 15.30
N ASN A 7 5.84 36.73 15.34
CA ASN A 7 6.25 35.90 14.23
C ASN A 7 6.39 34.49 14.76
N SER A 8 5.30 33.74 14.72
CA SER A 8 5.28 32.33 15.09
C SER A 8 4.46 31.58 14.04
N ASP A 9 5.13 30.61 13.44
CA ASP A 9 4.62 29.43 12.75
C ASP A 9 4.23 29.59 11.27
N GLU A 10 5.20 29.96 10.45
CA GLU A 10 5.31 29.33 9.12
C GLU A 10 6.07 28.01 9.31
N THR A 11 5.33 26.90 9.40
CA THR A 11 5.87 25.55 9.24
C THR A 11 6.50 25.45 7.85
N SER A 12 7.81 25.69 7.76
CA SER A 12 8.59 25.55 6.54
C SER A 12 8.64 24.07 6.15
N ALA A 13 7.69 23.64 5.31
CA ALA A 13 7.76 22.37 4.63
C ALA A 13 9.09 22.29 3.87
N GLU A 14 9.87 21.22 4.10
CA GLU A 14 11.10 20.99 3.34
C GLU A 14 10.80 21.05 1.84
N PRO A 15 11.68 21.67 1.02
CA PRO A 15 11.47 21.73 -0.41
C PRO A 15 11.37 20.31 -0.98
N ARG A 16 10.19 19.97 -1.54
CA ARG A 16 9.93 18.66 -2.17
C ARG A 16 11.06 18.32 -3.12
N SER A 17 11.61 17.10 -2.99
CA SER A 17 12.71 16.69 -3.85
C SER A 17 12.24 16.57 -5.30
N ALA A 18 13.17 16.67 -6.25
CA ALA A 18 12.85 16.41 -7.66
C ALA A 18 12.28 14.99 -7.87
N ALA A 19 12.58 14.06 -6.96
CA ALA A 19 12.00 12.72 -6.99
C ALA A 19 10.52 12.74 -6.57
N ASP A 20 10.18 13.46 -5.51
CA ASP A 20 8.78 13.57 -5.05
C ASP A 20 7.89 14.24 -6.09
N LEU A 21 8.38 15.32 -6.71
CA LEU A 21 7.68 16.00 -7.81
C LEU A 21 7.42 15.07 -8.99
N ALA A 22 8.39 14.22 -9.33
CA ALA A 22 8.25 13.25 -10.40
C ALA A 22 7.26 12.12 -10.06
N LEU A 23 7.26 11.64 -8.82
CA LEU A 23 6.30 10.64 -8.36
C LEU A 23 4.87 11.20 -8.32
N ASP A 24 4.71 12.46 -7.88
CA ASP A 24 3.42 13.19 -7.95
C ASP A 24 2.93 13.31 -9.39
N ALA A 25 3.80 13.79 -10.30
CA ALA A 25 3.48 13.92 -11.71
C ALA A 25 3.15 12.56 -12.38
N ALA A 26 3.86 11.49 -12.00
CA ALA A 26 3.57 10.16 -12.51
C ALA A 26 2.22 9.66 -12.02
N ARG A 27 1.91 9.85 -10.73
CA ARG A 27 0.60 9.52 -10.16
C ARG A 27 -0.52 10.21 -10.92
N GLU A 28 -0.41 11.51 -11.12
CA GLU A 28 -1.41 12.29 -11.85
C GLU A 28 -1.55 11.83 -13.31
N SER A 29 -0.44 11.62 -14.02
CA SER A 29 -0.48 11.13 -15.41
C SER A 29 -1.14 9.75 -15.52
N ILE A 30 -0.86 8.83 -14.59
CA ILE A 30 -1.50 7.50 -14.59
C ILE A 30 -3.00 7.63 -14.33
N LEU A 31 -3.42 8.51 -13.42
CA LEU A 31 -4.84 8.76 -13.18
C LEU A 31 -5.54 9.35 -14.41
N ASP A 32 -4.90 10.31 -15.09
CA ASP A 32 -5.46 11.01 -16.25
C ASP A 32 -5.55 10.11 -17.49
N VAL A 33 -4.44 9.49 -17.89
CA VAL A 33 -4.32 8.81 -19.19
C VAL A 33 -4.04 7.32 -19.09
N GLY A 34 -3.87 6.77 -17.88
CA GLY A 34 -3.50 5.37 -17.69
C GLY A 34 -2.01 5.15 -17.88
N TRP A 35 -1.56 3.97 -17.44
CA TRP A 35 -0.15 3.63 -17.39
C TRP A 35 0.45 3.52 -18.80
N SER A 36 -0.20 2.77 -19.69
CA SER A 36 0.37 2.47 -21.01
C SER A 36 0.58 3.71 -21.90
N ARG A 37 -0.03 4.85 -21.55
CA ARG A 37 0.13 6.14 -22.24
C ARG A 37 1.04 7.13 -21.51
N THR A 38 1.61 6.76 -20.36
CA THR A 38 2.50 7.64 -19.59
C THR A 38 3.96 7.34 -19.92
N THR A 39 4.74 8.38 -20.24
CA THR A 39 6.18 8.26 -20.50
C THR A 39 7.02 9.02 -19.47
N LEU A 40 8.28 8.63 -19.27
CA LEU A 40 9.23 9.39 -18.42
C LEU A 40 9.40 10.84 -18.88
N THR A 41 9.26 11.09 -20.19
CA THR A 41 9.31 12.45 -20.76
C THR A 41 8.08 13.27 -20.36
N ASP A 42 6.89 12.67 -20.38
CA ASP A 42 5.66 13.33 -19.93
C ASP A 42 5.71 13.62 -18.44
N VAL A 43 6.21 12.68 -17.64
CA VAL A 43 6.43 12.88 -16.21
C VAL A 43 7.41 14.03 -15.95
N ALA A 44 8.55 14.07 -16.65
CA ALA A 44 9.53 15.15 -16.52
C ALA A 44 8.89 16.52 -16.80
N ARG A 45 8.14 16.62 -17.91
CA ARG A 45 7.45 17.83 -18.33
C ARG A 45 6.43 18.28 -17.28
N ARG A 46 5.61 17.35 -16.77
CA ARG A 46 4.57 17.65 -15.78
C ARG A 46 5.15 18.02 -14.42
N ALA A 47 6.23 17.36 -13.99
CA ALA A 47 6.93 17.66 -12.74
C ALA A 47 7.75 18.96 -12.79
N GLY A 48 7.91 19.58 -13.96
CA GLY A 48 8.74 20.77 -14.12
C GLY A 48 10.24 20.50 -13.91
N VAL A 49 10.70 19.26 -14.10
CA VAL A 49 12.10 18.86 -13.92
C VAL A 49 12.75 18.46 -15.24
N SER A 50 14.07 18.59 -15.34
CA SER A 50 14.78 18.21 -16.56
C SER A 50 14.66 16.71 -16.85
N ARG A 51 14.60 16.32 -18.12
CA ARG A 51 14.65 14.89 -18.52
C ARG A 51 15.88 14.19 -17.94
N MET A 52 17.04 14.84 -17.95
CA MET A 52 18.28 14.29 -17.40
C MET A 52 18.15 13.98 -15.89
N THR A 53 17.41 14.79 -15.14
CA THR A 53 17.11 14.55 -13.73
C THR A 53 16.27 13.27 -13.54
N ILE A 54 15.23 13.07 -14.37
CA ILE A 54 14.41 11.86 -14.34
C ILE A 54 15.22 10.62 -14.74
N TYR A 55 15.87 10.63 -15.91
CA TYR A 55 16.59 9.47 -16.44
C TYR A 55 17.78 9.03 -15.57
N ARG A 56 18.39 9.96 -14.80
CA ARG A 56 19.43 9.61 -13.82
C ARG A 56 18.88 8.79 -12.65
N ARG A 57 17.61 8.97 -12.30
CA ARG A 57 16.97 8.28 -11.17
C ARG A 57 16.21 7.03 -11.61
N TRP A 58 15.52 7.11 -12.74
CA TRP A 58 14.72 6.02 -13.29
C TRP A 58 15.12 5.76 -14.73
N SER A 59 15.68 4.59 -14.98
CA SER A 59 16.10 4.14 -16.32
C SER A 59 14.92 3.94 -17.26
N ASP A 60 13.77 3.59 -16.71
CA ASP A 60 12.54 3.25 -17.43
C ASP A 60 11.31 3.52 -16.55
N MET A 61 10.14 3.45 -17.19
CA MET A 61 8.86 3.67 -16.51
C MET A 61 8.62 2.62 -15.41
N GLY A 62 9.07 1.37 -15.59
CA GLY A 62 8.87 0.29 -14.61
C GLY A 62 9.59 0.56 -13.28
N THR A 63 10.80 1.11 -13.34
CA THR A 63 11.59 1.49 -12.17
C THR A 63 10.95 2.68 -11.45
N LEU A 64 10.41 3.66 -12.20
CA LEU A 64 9.63 4.75 -11.62
C LEU A 64 8.40 4.22 -10.88
N LEU A 65 7.71 3.23 -11.44
CA LEU A 65 6.53 2.66 -10.82
C LEU A 65 6.84 1.86 -9.57
N ALA A 66 7.94 1.11 -9.56
CA ALA A 66 8.34 0.40 -8.35
C ALA A 66 8.51 1.39 -7.18
N ASP A 67 9.11 2.56 -7.42
CA ASP A 67 9.22 3.63 -6.43
C ASP A 67 7.85 4.27 -6.11
N LEU A 68 7.03 4.57 -7.12
CA LEU A 68 5.68 5.11 -6.92
C LEU A 68 4.81 4.18 -6.08
N MET A 69 4.75 2.90 -6.42
CA MET A 69 4.01 1.88 -5.68
C MET A 69 4.58 1.70 -4.27
N THR A 70 5.90 1.81 -4.10
CA THR A 70 6.49 1.78 -2.76
C THR A 70 5.98 2.95 -1.93
N ARG A 71 5.97 4.17 -2.47
CA ARG A 71 5.44 5.36 -1.79
C ARG A 71 3.95 5.19 -1.48
N GLU A 72 3.14 4.93 -2.50
CA GLU A 72 1.68 4.89 -2.36
C GLU A 72 1.22 3.75 -1.43
N TRP A 73 1.86 2.57 -1.45
CA TRP A 73 1.44 1.43 -0.63
C TRP A 73 1.99 1.46 0.79
N SER A 74 3.10 2.15 1.04
CA SER A 74 3.63 2.27 2.41
C SER A 74 2.63 3.02 3.32
N ASP A 75 1.96 4.03 2.77
CA ASP A 75 0.99 4.85 3.51
C ASP A 75 -0.37 4.13 3.71
N LEU A 76 -0.62 3.03 3.00
CA LEU A 76 -1.87 2.26 3.12
C LEU A 76 -1.78 1.11 4.12
N VAL A 77 -0.59 0.83 4.67
CA VAL A 77 -0.43 -0.19 5.70
C VAL A 77 -1.13 0.31 6.96
N HIS A 78 -2.28 -0.28 7.26
CA HIS A 78 -3.03 0.05 8.46
C HIS A 78 -2.40 -0.64 9.67
N VAL A 79 -2.19 0.11 10.74
CA VAL A 79 -1.76 -0.41 12.04
C VAL A 79 -2.81 -0.05 13.06
N ASP A 80 -3.62 -1.03 13.43
CA ASP A 80 -4.59 -0.87 14.50
C ASP A 80 -3.91 -0.94 15.86
N SER A 81 -4.16 0.07 16.70
CA SER A 81 -3.70 0.13 18.08
C SER A 81 -4.83 -0.04 19.09
N THR A 82 -6.08 -0.17 18.62
CA THR A 82 -7.28 -0.11 19.46
C THR A 82 -7.88 -1.47 19.82
N GLY A 83 -7.54 -2.53 19.08
CA GLY A 83 -7.99 -3.90 19.38
C GLY A 83 -7.58 -4.37 20.78
N ALA A 84 -8.45 -5.17 21.40
CA ALA A 84 -8.33 -5.62 22.78
C ALA A 84 -7.05 -6.46 23.01
N ASP A 85 -6.66 -7.26 22.02
CA ASP A 85 -5.45 -8.08 22.07
C ASP A 85 -4.63 -8.02 20.77
N ALA A 86 -3.45 -8.66 20.78
CA ALA A 86 -2.54 -8.64 19.64
C ALA A 86 -3.09 -9.36 18.41
N ARG A 87 -3.95 -10.37 18.58
CA ARG A 87 -4.60 -11.07 17.47
C ARG A 87 -5.66 -10.16 16.85
N GLU A 88 -6.52 -9.56 17.65
CA GLU A 88 -7.55 -8.63 17.16
C GLU A 88 -6.91 -7.47 16.39
N ARG A 89 -5.85 -6.86 16.94
CA ARG A 89 -5.12 -5.77 16.26
C ARG A 89 -4.53 -6.23 14.92
N LEU A 90 -3.96 -7.42 14.85
CA LEU A 90 -3.41 -7.99 13.61
C LEU A 90 -4.52 -8.22 12.57
N VAL A 91 -5.65 -8.80 12.97
CA VAL A 91 -6.80 -9.03 12.08
C VAL A 91 -7.35 -7.70 11.56
N ARG A 92 -7.55 -6.70 12.43
CA ARG A 92 -8.05 -5.37 12.05
C ARG A 92 -7.06 -4.62 11.16
N SER A 93 -5.77 -4.71 11.43
CA SER A 93 -4.70 -4.17 10.59
C SER A 93 -4.73 -4.77 9.19
N ALA A 94 -4.87 -6.10 9.08
CA ALA A 94 -4.94 -6.79 7.80
C ALA A 94 -6.18 -6.39 6.98
N VAL A 95 -7.37 -6.41 7.60
CA VAL A 95 -8.63 -6.02 6.93
C VAL A 95 -8.63 -4.54 6.55
N GLY A 96 -8.18 -3.66 7.45
CA GLY A 96 -8.05 -2.23 7.20
C GLY A 96 -7.11 -1.92 6.04
N THR A 97 -5.99 -2.65 5.94
CA THR A 97 -5.05 -2.53 4.81
C THR A 97 -5.72 -2.96 3.50
N VAL A 98 -6.44 -4.09 3.46
CA VAL A 98 -7.17 -4.55 2.27
C VAL A 98 -8.21 -3.51 1.82
N GLN A 99 -8.93 -2.91 2.77
CA GLN A 99 -9.89 -1.84 2.49
C GLN A 99 -9.22 -0.60 1.94
N ALA A 100 -8.13 -0.15 2.57
CA ALA A 100 -7.36 1.02 2.14
C ALA A 100 -6.78 0.86 0.72
N VAL A 101 -6.22 -0.30 0.40
CA VAL A 101 -5.71 -0.61 -0.94
C VAL A 101 -6.82 -0.56 -1.98
N ARG A 102 -7.97 -1.20 -1.74
CA ARG A 102 -9.09 -1.18 -2.71
C ARG A 102 -9.75 0.19 -2.85
N ALA A 103 -9.67 1.04 -1.83
CA ALA A 103 -10.17 2.42 -1.87
C ALA A 103 -9.18 3.37 -2.56
N ASN A 104 -7.92 2.97 -2.77
CA ASN A 104 -6.93 3.84 -3.38
C ASN A 104 -7.23 4.06 -4.89
N PRO A 105 -7.32 5.32 -5.35
CA PRO A 105 -7.64 5.64 -6.74
C PRO A 105 -6.63 5.09 -7.76
N LEU A 106 -5.34 5.07 -7.39
CA LEU A 106 -4.28 4.56 -8.27
C LEU A 106 -4.38 3.04 -8.40
N PHE A 107 -4.68 2.32 -7.32
CA PHE A 107 -4.93 0.88 -7.36
C PHE A 107 -6.12 0.56 -8.26
N ALA A 108 -7.24 1.24 -8.02
CA ALA A 108 -8.45 1.07 -8.80
C ALA A 108 -8.20 1.35 -10.29
N ARG A 109 -7.44 2.41 -10.61
CA ARG A 109 -7.11 2.77 -11.99
C ARG A 109 -6.24 1.73 -12.68
N ILE A 110 -5.22 1.20 -11.98
CA ILE A 110 -4.36 0.14 -12.52
C ILE A 110 -5.18 -1.12 -12.80
N VAL A 111 -6.04 -1.54 -11.87
CA VAL A 111 -6.90 -2.73 -12.05
C VAL A 111 -7.87 -2.56 -13.22
N GLU A 112 -8.41 -1.35 -13.43
CA GLU A 112 -9.37 -1.06 -14.49
C GLU A 112 -8.72 -0.99 -15.88
N VAL A 113 -7.56 -0.35 -16.00
CA VAL A 113 -7.00 0.03 -17.32
C VAL A 113 -5.76 -0.75 -17.70
N ASP A 114 -4.93 -1.14 -16.74
CA ASP A 114 -3.62 -1.75 -16.99
C ASP A 114 -3.35 -2.91 -16.00
N PRO A 115 -4.25 -3.93 -15.89
CA PRO A 115 -4.15 -4.99 -14.88
C PRO A 115 -2.90 -5.86 -15.06
N GLU A 116 -2.37 -5.97 -16.28
CA GLU A 116 -1.13 -6.70 -16.57
C GLU A 116 0.10 -6.13 -15.85
N ARG A 117 0.01 -4.88 -15.37
CA ARG A 117 1.09 -4.21 -14.62
C ARG A 117 1.22 -4.72 -13.19
N LEU A 118 0.19 -5.36 -12.67
CA LEU A 118 0.25 -6.03 -11.36
C LEU A 118 0.86 -7.43 -11.46
N LEU A 119 0.79 -8.09 -12.62
CA LEU A 119 1.20 -9.50 -12.78
C LEU A 119 2.65 -9.79 -12.32
N PRO A 120 3.67 -8.97 -12.64
CA PRO A 120 5.03 -9.25 -12.17
C PRO A 120 5.12 -9.29 -10.64
N TYR A 121 4.32 -8.47 -9.94
CA TYR A 121 4.28 -8.42 -8.48
C TYR A 121 3.45 -9.54 -7.85
N LEU A 122 2.63 -10.23 -8.64
CA LEU A 122 1.80 -11.35 -8.18
C LEU A 122 2.43 -12.70 -8.49
N LEU A 123 3.19 -12.81 -9.58
CA LEU A 123 3.62 -14.09 -10.14
C LEU A 123 5.15 -14.25 -10.21
N GLU A 124 5.92 -13.16 -10.32
CA GLU A 124 7.34 -13.26 -10.62
C GLU A 124 8.23 -12.85 -9.44
N ARG A 125 7.97 -11.69 -8.83
CA ARG A 125 8.83 -11.16 -7.76
C ARG A 125 8.08 -10.28 -6.77
N PRO A 126 8.38 -10.37 -5.46
CA PRO A 126 7.85 -9.42 -4.50
C PRO A 126 8.47 -8.03 -4.73
N GLY A 127 7.63 -7.00 -4.72
CA GLY A 127 8.07 -5.61 -4.73
C GLY A 127 8.62 -5.16 -3.37
N ARG A 128 9.31 -4.01 -3.32
CA ARG A 128 9.83 -3.44 -2.06
C ARG A 128 8.71 -3.19 -1.03
N SER A 129 7.55 -2.69 -1.47
CA SER A 129 6.36 -2.52 -0.63
C SER A 129 5.87 -3.83 -0.01
N GLN A 130 5.85 -4.94 -0.78
CA GLN A 130 5.47 -6.24 -0.24
C GLN A 130 6.45 -6.74 0.83
N GLY A 131 7.75 -6.46 0.65
CA GLY A 131 8.76 -6.73 1.67
C GLY A 131 8.50 -5.96 2.98
N LEU A 132 8.13 -4.68 2.90
CA LEU A 132 7.78 -3.86 4.06
C LEU A 132 6.50 -4.36 4.75
N VAL A 133 5.46 -4.68 3.98
CA VAL A 133 4.22 -5.25 4.49
C VAL A 133 4.51 -6.58 5.21
N LEU A 134 5.26 -7.47 4.56
CA LEU A 134 5.60 -8.77 5.15
C LEU A 134 6.39 -8.61 6.45
N ALA A 135 7.39 -7.73 6.49
CA ALA A 135 8.15 -7.46 7.71
C ALA A 135 7.26 -6.93 8.84
N SER A 136 6.32 -6.03 8.55
CA SER A 136 5.35 -5.53 9.52
C SER A 136 4.45 -6.66 10.07
N VAL A 137 3.92 -7.51 9.18
CA VAL A 137 3.06 -8.64 9.59
C VAL A 137 3.84 -9.65 10.43
N VAL A 138 5.08 -9.96 10.08
CA VAL A 138 5.96 -10.83 10.88
C VAL A 138 6.12 -10.28 12.30
N ALA A 139 6.45 -8.99 12.44
CA ALA A 139 6.62 -8.36 13.75
C ALA A 139 5.34 -8.43 14.61
N GLN A 140 4.16 -8.25 14.00
CA GLN A 140 2.88 -8.37 14.69
C GLN A 140 2.58 -9.82 15.11
N VAL A 141 2.91 -10.81 14.28
CA VAL A 141 2.77 -12.23 14.62
C VAL A 141 3.69 -12.60 15.79
N GLU A 142 4.96 -12.19 15.76
CA GLU A 142 5.93 -12.44 16.83
C GLU A 142 5.46 -11.83 18.16
N ALA A 143 4.98 -10.58 18.14
CA ALA A 143 4.42 -9.93 19.32
C ALA A 143 3.15 -10.64 19.83
N GLY A 144 2.31 -11.13 18.92
CA GLY A 144 1.12 -11.91 19.24
C GLY A 144 1.46 -13.26 19.89
N GLN A 145 2.50 -13.93 19.42
CA GLN A 145 2.98 -15.19 19.98
C GLN A 145 3.62 -14.98 21.35
N ALA A 146 4.46 -13.94 21.50
CA ALA A 146 5.09 -13.60 22.77
C ALA A 146 4.06 -13.26 23.86
N SER A 147 2.91 -12.70 23.48
CA SER A 147 1.80 -12.40 24.39
C SER A 147 0.76 -13.52 24.53
N GLY A 148 0.93 -14.66 23.85
CA GLY A 148 0.03 -15.81 23.92
C GLY A 148 -1.32 -15.64 23.20
N HIS A 149 -1.51 -14.56 22.44
CA HIS A 149 -2.77 -14.29 21.72
C HIS A 149 -2.81 -14.89 20.31
N VAL A 150 -1.63 -15.17 19.73
CA VAL A 150 -1.47 -15.82 18.42
C VAL A 150 -0.84 -17.19 18.60
N ARG A 151 -1.34 -18.19 17.85
CA ARG A 151 -0.85 -19.56 17.91
C ARG A 151 0.63 -19.73 17.61
N ALA A 152 1.19 -20.82 18.13
CA ALA A 152 2.54 -21.27 17.81
C ALA A 152 2.70 -21.64 16.33
N GLY A 153 3.93 -21.54 15.85
CA GLY A 153 4.33 -21.82 14.46
C GLY A 153 5.41 -20.84 14.00
N ASP A 154 5.97 -21.09 12.82
CA ASP A 154 6.95 -20.18 12.21
C ASP A 154 6.29 -18.84 11.81
N PRO A 155 6.68 -17.70 12.43
CA PRO A 155 6.11 -16.39 12.12
C PRO A 155 6.20 -16.03 10.63
N GLN A 156 7.27 -16.46 9.95
CA GLN A 156 7.48 -16.19 8.54
C GLN A 156 6.46 -16.89 7.65
N LEU A 157 6.03 -18.10 8.02
CA LEU A 157 4.99 -18.84 7.32
C LEU A 157 3.61 -18.27 7.62
N LEU A 158 3.33 -17.93 8.88
CA LEU A 158 2.06 -17.31 9.28
C LEU A 158 1.84 -16.00 8.54
N ALA A 159 2.83 -15.12 8.54
CA ALA A 159 2.76 -13.82 7.88
C ALA A 159 2.54 -13.97 6.36
N ARG A 160 3.22 -14.91 5.70
CA ARG A 160 3.01 -15.17 4.26
C ARG A 160 1.61 -15.70 3.98
N SER A 161 1.06 -16.58 4.81
CA SER A 161 -0.31 -17.07 4.66
C SER A 161 -1.33 -15.94 4.80
N ILE A 162 -1.14 -15.03 5.77
CA ILE A 162 -1.98 -13.84 5.94
C ILE A 162 -1.92 -12.95 4.68
N VAL A 163 -0.71 -12.63 4.21
CA VAL A 163 -0.52 -11.78 3.01
C VAL A 163 -1.14 -12.41 1.77
N LEU A 164 -0.98 -13.73 1.57
CA LEU A 164 -1.59 -14.45 0.45
C LEU A 164 -3.12 -14.44 0.51
N ALA A 165 -3.70 -14.61 1.71
CA ALA A 165 -5.14 -14.45 1.88
C ALA A 165 -5.57 -13.02 1.51
N CYS A 166 -4.93 -12.00 2.09
CA CYS A 166 -5.21 -10.59 1.82
C CYS A 166 -5.11 -10.24 0.32
N HIS A 167 -4.17 -10.81 -0.43
CA HIS A 167 -4.08 -10.61 -1.89
C HIS A 167 -5.37 -11.01 -2.61
N GLY A 168 -5.93 -12.19 -2.30
CA GLY A 168 -7.19 -12.66 -2.89
C GLY A 168 -8.36 -11.71 -2.61
N PHE A 169 -8.49 -11.25 -1.37
CA PHE A 169 -9.54 -10.30 -0.97
C PHE A 169 -9.31 -8.86 -1.48
N THR A 170 -8.07 -8.52 -1.82
CA THR A 170 -7.73 -7.23 -2.43
C THR A 170 -8.05 -7.22 -3.93
N LEU A 171 -7.60 -8.25 -4.65
CA LEU A 171 -7.62 -8.29 -6.12
C LEU A 171 -8.93 -8.85 -6.67
N SER A 172 -9.50 -9.87 -6.02
CA SER A 172 -10.59 -10.66 -6.60
C SER A 172 -11.94 -10.44 -5.93
N ALA A 173 -12.02 -9.73 -4.80
CA ALA A 173 -13.27 -9.56 -4.06
C ALA A 173 -14.43 -9.03 -4.92
N ARG A 174 -14.19 -8.05 -5.80
CA ARG A 174 -15.24 -7.52 -6.69
C ARG A 174 -15.82 -8.57 -7.62
N THR A 175 -15.00 -9.50 -8.11
CA THR A 175 -15.44 -10.59 -9.01
C THR A 175 -16.28 -11.65 -8.29
N MET A 176 -16.21 -11.70 -6.96
CA MET A 176 -16.95 -12.64 -6.11
C MET A 176 -18.26 -12.05 -5.57
N THR A 177 -18.55 -10.78 -5.87
CA THR A 177 -19.82 -10.15 -5.46
C THR A 177 -20.98 -10.56 -6.35
N ARG A 178 -22.19 -10.59 -5.77
CA ARG A 178 -23.47 -10.86 -6.45
C ARG A 178 -24.62 -10.30 -5.61
N PRO A 179 -25.89 -10.24 -6.07
CA PRO A 179 -27.01 -9.86 -5.22
C PRO A 179 -26.99 -10.67 -3.91
N GLY A 180 -26.99 -9.96 -2.78
CA GLY A 180 -26.89 -10.53 -1.43
C GLY A 180 -25.47 -10.80 -0.90
N VAL A 181 -24.41 -10.60 -1.71
CA VAL A 181 -23.00 -10.76 -1.30
C VAL A 181 -22.23 -9.49 -1.63
N SER A 182 -21.93 -8.70 -0.60
CA SER A 182 -21.20 -7.43 -0.72
C SER A 182 -19.71 -7.61 -0.42
N VAL A 183 -18.91 -6.63 -0.86
CA VAL A 183 -17.48 -6.55 -0.48
C VAL A 183 -17.33 -6.49 1.05
N ALA A 184 -18.20 -5.75 1.74
CA ALA A 184 -18.16 -5.66 3.20
C ALA A 184 -18.43 -7.01 3.88
N ALA A 185 -19.31 -7.84 3.31
CA ALA A 185 -19.53 -9.20 3.80
C ALA A 185 -18.29 -10.08 3.59
N LEU A 186 -17.62 -9.96 2.44
CA LEU A 186 -16.36 -10.66 2.20
C LEU A 186 -15.24 -10.18 3.14
N ASP A 187 -15.20 -8.90 3.51
CA ASP A 187 -14.24 -8.39 4.49
C ASP A 187 -14.48 -8.99 5.89
N ALA A 188 -15.74 -9.18 6.26
CA ALA A 188 -16.10 -9.87 7.51
C ALA A 188 -15.66 -11.35 7.48
N GLU A 189 -15.77 -12.02 6.33
CA GLU A 189 -15.25 -13.39 6.14
C GLU A 189 -13.72 -13.45 6.19
N LEU A 190 -13.00 -12.45 5.64
CA LEU A 190 -11.55 -12.34 5.82
C LEU A 190 -11.20 -12.20 7.31
N ALA A 191 -11.91 -11.35 8.05
CA ALA A 191 -11.69 -11.20 9.48
C ALA A 191 -11.89 -12.53 10.23
N ALA A 192 -12.99 -13.24 9.96
CA ALA A 192 -13.29 -14.53 10.57
C ALA A 192 -12.25 -15.61 10.21
N LEU A 193 -11.81 -15.64 8.95
CA LEU A 193 -10.75 -16.53 8.48
C LEU A 193 -9.44 -16.30 9.23
N LEU A 194 -9.01 -15.04 9.36
CA LEU A 194 -7.76 -14.69 10.05
C LEU A 194 -7.86 -14.93 11.56
N GLU A 195 -8.99 -14.59 12.17
CA GLU A 195 -9.25 -14.83 13.59
C GLU A 195 -9.17 -16.33 13.92
N GLY A 196 -9.81 -17.17 13.12
CA GLY A 196 -9.74 -18.63 13.24
C GLY A 196 -8.33 -19.18 12.97
N TYR A 197 -7.66 -18.67 11.94
CA TYR A 197 -6.31 -19.08 11.58
C TYR A 197 -5.27 -18.74 12.66
N LEU A 198 -5.44 -17.64 13.40
CA LEU A 198 -4.47 -17.15 14.39
C LEU A 198 -4.73 -17.63 15.82
N ARG A 199 -5.87 -18.27 16.08
CA ARG A 199 -6.29 -18.70 17.41
C ARG A 199 -5.29 -19.71 18.03
N PRO A 200 -4.78 -19.47 19.26
CA PRO A 200 -3.86 -20.35 19.99
C PRO A 200 -4.33 -21.79 20.16
#